data_AF-A0A9E2ZGK1-F1
#
_entry.id   AF-A0A9E2ZGK1-F1
#
_cell.length_a   1.000
_cell.length_b   1.000
_cell.length_c   1.000
_cell.angle_alpha   90.00
_cell.angle_beta   90.00
_cell.angle_gamma   90.00
#
_symmetry.space_group_name_H-M   'P 1'
#
loop_
_entity.id
_entity.type
_entity.pdbx_description
1 polymer ?
#
loop_
_entity_poly.entity_id
_entity_poly.type
_entity_poly.pdbx_seq_one_letter_code
_entity_poly.pdbx_strand_id
1 'polypeptide(L)'
;MRLLAVGGTISMLGERAVPTLDADALLEYVPGLAAVPGLQAETLLGVPGAQLTLAQALEVADRAAEATAAGDGVVITTGTDTLEELAVLCALLAR
;
A
#
# COMPACT_ATOMS: atom_id res chain seq x y z
N MET A 1 -3.10 2.85 13.19
CA MET A 1 -2.35 2.11 12.16
C MET A 1 -2.87 2.53 10.81
N ARG A 2 -2.02 2.56 9.79
CA ARG A 2 -2.37 2.99 8.43
C ARG A 2 -2.11 1.87 7.43
N LEU A 3 -3.11 1.56 6.61
CA LEU A 3 -2.94 0.78 5.39
C LEU A 3 -2.85 1.73 4.20
N LEU A 4 -1.73 1.70 3.48
CA LEU A 4 -1.49 2.48 2.27
C LEU A 4 -1.60 1.54 1.05
N ALA A 5 -2.64 1.71 0.23
CA ALA A 5 -2.81 0.93 -0.99
C ALA A 5 -2.10 1.58 -2.18
N VAL A 6 -1.16 0.85 -2.76
CA VAL A 6 -0.36 1.26 -3.93
C VAL A 6 -0.78 0.49 -5.18
N GLY A 7 -1.26 -0.74 -5.00
CA GLY A 7 -1.80 -1.58 -6.06
C GLY A 7 -1.27 -3.01 -5.97
N GLY A 8 -0.88 -3.56 -7.11
CA GLY A 8 -0.47 -4.95 -7.25
C GLY A 8 -1.62 -5.94 -7.39
N THR A 9 -1.29 -7.20 -7.65
CA THR A 9 -2.28 -8.26 -7.89
C THR A 9 -3.25 -8.45 -6.73
N ILE A 10 -2.85 -8.12 -5.49
CA ILE A 10 -3.73 -8.17 -4.32
C ILE A 10 -4.98 -7.30 -4.46
N SER A 11 -4.91 -6.21 -5.24
CA SER A 11 -6.01 -5.29 -5.48
C SER A 11 -6.63 -5.39 -6.90
N MET A 12 -6.29 -6.46 -7.63
CA MET A 12 -6.76 -6.70 -8.98
C MET A 12 -7.87 -7.75 -9.03
N LEU A 13 -8.81 -7.59 -9.96
CA LEU A 13 -9.90 -8.55 -10.16
C LEU A 13 -9.98 -9.04 -11.61
N GLY A 14 -10.69 -10.16 -11.77
CA GLY A 14 -10.97 -10.79 -13.06
C GLY A 14 -9.78 -11.54 -13.67
N GLU A 15 -10.06 -12.26 -14.75
CA GLU A 15 -9.10 -13.15 -15.42
C GLU A 15 -7.87 -12.40 -15.97
N ARG A 16 -8.03 -11.12 -16.31
CA ARG A 16 -6.95 -10.27 -16.84
C ARG A 16 -6.24 -9.44 -15.77
N ALA A 17 -6.50 -9.68 -14.48
CA ALA A 17 -5.89 -8.97 -13.35
C ALA A 17 -5.88 -7.44 -13.53
N VAL A 18 -7.07 -6.84 -13.62
CA VAL A 18 -7.22 -5.39 -13.80
C VAL A 18 -7.25 -4.70 -12.43
N PRO A 19 -6.50 -3.60 -12.20
CA PRO A 19 -6.61 -2.81 -10.98
C PRO A 19 -8.07 -2.43 -10.71
N THR A 20 -8.60 -2.80 -9.55
CA THR A 20 -10.03 -2.64 -9.27
C THR A 20 -10.33 -2.24 -7.83
N LEU A 21 -9.60 -2.81 -6.86
CA LEU A 21 -9.86 -2.57 -5.44
C LEU A 21 -9.04 -1.37 -4.96
N ASP A 22 -9.70 -0.45 -4.27
CA ASP A 22 -9.07 0.57 -3.45
C ASP A 22 -8.80 0.03 -2.03
N ALA A 23 -8.25 0.87 -1.15
CA ALA A 23 -7.86 0.46 0.20
C ALA A 23 -9.07 0.01 1.05
N ASP A 24 -10.20 0.70 0.96
CA ASP A 24 -11.42 0.36 1.71
C ASP A 24 -12.03 -0.95 1.19
N ALA A 25 -12.12 -1.11 -0.14
CA ALA A 25 -12.58 -2.33 -0.75
C ALA A 25 -11.71 -3.53 -0.37
N LEU A 26 -10.37 -3.37 -0.28
CA LEU A 26 -9.48 -4.43 0.22
C LEU A 26 -9.84 -4.88 1.65
N LEU A 27 -10.22 -3.95 2.53
CA LEU A 27 -10.62 -4.28 3.90
C LEU A 27 -11.93 -5.07 3.96
N GLU A 28 -12.87 -4.82 3.05
CA GLU A 28 -14.13 -5.57 2.98
C GLU A 28 -13.90 -7.07 2.70
N TYR A 29 -12.84 -7.44 1.98
CA TYR A 29 -12.46 -8.84 1.74
C TYR A 29 -11.87 -9.53 2.97
N VAL A 30 -11.51 -8.77 4.02
CA VAL A 30 -10.94 -9.30 5.26
C VAL A 30 -11.76 -8.81 6.46
N PRO A 31 -12.97 -9.34 6.69
CA PRO A 31 -13.87 -8.88 7.75
C PRO A 31 -13.25 -8.86 9.15
N GLY A 32 -12.25 -9.71 9.41
CA GLY A 32 -11.51 -9.72 10.68
C GLY A 32 -10.76 -8.41 10.98
N LEU A 33 -10.44 -7.61 9.97
CA LEU A 33 -9.76 -6.31 10.14
C LEU A 33 -10.69 -5.21 10.67
N ALA A 34 -12.01 -5.37 10.56
CA ALA A 34 -12.97 -4.41 11.12
C ALA A 34 -12.88 -4.30 12.66
N ALA A 35 -12.33 -5.33 13.32
CA ALA A 35 -12.11 -5.33 14.77
C ALA A 35 -10.79 -4.65 15.19
N VAL A 36 -9.93 -4.25 14.25
CA VAL A 36 -8.63 -3.63 14.55
C VAL A 36 -8.85 -2.16 14.93
N PRO A 37 -8.62 -1.76 16.19
CA PRO A 37 -8.91 -0.39 16.62
C PRO A 37 -8.01 0.63 15.91
N GLY A 38 -8.61 1.68 15.35
CA GLY A 38 -7.86 2.77 14.72
C GLY A 38 -7.11 2.38 13.45
N LEU A 39 -7.52 1.31 12.77
CA LEU A 39 -7.12 1.05 11.39
C LEU A 39 -7.74 2.11 10.48
N GLN A 40 -6.89 2.82 9.75
CA GLN A 40 -7.28 3.72 8.67
C GLN A 40 -6.70 3.20 7.37
N ALA A 41 -7.47 3.26 6.29
CA ALA A 41 -7.06 2.87 4.96
C ALA A 41 -6.99 4.10 4.06
N GLU A 42 -6.02 4.11 3.15
CA GLU A 42 -5.77 5.22 2.23
C GLU A 42 -5.24 4.65 0.91
N THR A 43 -5.89 5.03 -0.18
CA THR A 43 -5.44 4.68 -1.53
C THR A 43 -4.52 5.77 -2.04
N LEU A 44 -3.24 5.45 -2.25
CA LEU A 44 -2.27 6.37 -2.84
C LEU A 44 -2.22 6.20 -4.35
N LEU A 45 -2.21 4.95 -4.80
CA LEU A 45 -2.08 4.55 -6.20
C LEU A 45 -2.97 3.32 -6.47
N GLY A 46 -2.96 2.85 -7.71
CA GLY A 46 -3.69 1.66 -8.13
C GLY A 46 -3.02 1.02 -9.34
N VAL A 47 -1.71 0.84 -9.27
CA VAL A 47 -0.89 0.40 -10.41
C VAL A 47 -0.42 -1.06 -10.26
N PRO A 48 -0.20 -1.78 -11.37
CA PRO A 48 0.59 -3.02 -11.35
C PRO A 48 1.98 -2.78 -10.76
N GLY A 49 2.53 -3.77 -10.07
CA GLY A 49 3.87 -3.67 -9.44
C GLY A 49 4.95 -3.29 -10.45
N ALA A 50 4.95 -3.95 -11.61
CA ALA A 50 5.86 -3.65 -12.71
C ALA A 50 5.73 -2.23 -13.31
N GLN A 51 4.67 -1.48 -12.96
CA GLN A 51 4.41 -0.12 -13.44
C GLN A 51 4.65 0.94 -12.36
N LEU A 52 5.02 0.55 -11.14
CA LEU A 52 5.41 1.51 -10.10
C LEU A 52 6.72 2.19 -10.48
N THR A 53 6.67 3.50 -10.72
CA THR A 53 7.86 4.29 -11.04
C THR A 53 8.63 4.66 -9.78
N LEU A 54 9.93 4.99 -9.90
CA LEU A 54 10.74 5.45 -8.77
C LEU A 54 10.17 6.73 -8.12
N ALA A 55 9.62 7.66 -8.90
CA ALA A 55 9.03 8.89 -8.37
C ALA A 55 7.80 8.57 -7.49
N GLN A 56 6.93 7.69 -7.97
CA GLN A 56 5.79 7.19 -7.19
C GLN A 56 6.23 6.41 -5.95
N ALA A 57 7.28 5.58 -6.07
CA ALA A 57 7.82 4.85 -4.93
C ALA A 57 8.36 5.79 -3.85
N LEU A 58 9.01 6.90 -4.24
CA LEU A 58 9.45 7.96 -3.31
C LEU A 58 8.26 8.62 -2.60
N GLU A 59 7.21 8.98 -3.34
CA GLU A 59 5.98 9.55 -2.75
C GLU A 59 5.32 8.59 -1.74
N VAL A 60 5.28 7.29 -2.06
CA VAL A 60 4.77 6.26 -1.15
C VAL A 60 5.64 6.15 0.11
N ALA A 61 6.96 6.15 -0.04
CA ALA A 61 7.89 6.05 1.08
C ALA A 61 7.81 7.28 1.99
N ASP A 62 7.72 8.49 1.43
CA ASP A 62 7.54 9.74 2.17
C ASP A 62 6.22 9.70 2.96
N ARG A 63 5.12 9.30 2.33
CA ARG A 63 3.81 9.18 2.99
C ARG A 63 3.84 8.16 4.13
N ALA A 64 4.54 7.04 3.95
CA ALA A 64 4.73 6.04 5.00
C ALA A 64 5.57 6.58 6.16
N ALA A 65 6.63 7.36 5.87
CA ALA A 65 7.45 8.02 6.88
C ALA A 65 6.64 9.05 7.67
N GLU A 66 5.79 9.86 7.02
CA GLU A 66 4.89 10.80 7.68
C GLU A 66 3.91 10.12 8.64
N ALA A 67 3.28 9.02 8.21
CA ALA A 67 2.39 8.24 9.06
C ALA A 67 3.14 7.65 10.26
N THR A 68 4.34 7.11 10.02
CA THR A 68 5.20 6.58 11.08
C THR A 68 5.61 7.67 12.08
N ALA A 69 5.98 8.86 11.61
CA ALA A 69 6.31 10.01 12.45
C ALA A 69 5.11 10.51 13.28
N ALA A 70 3.89 10.32 12.79
CA ALA A 70 2.66 10.56 13.54
C ALA A 70 2.33 9.45 14.56
N GLY A 71 3.14 8.40 14.63
CA GLY A 71 2.99 7.27 15.56
C GLY A 71 2.17 6.10 15.03
N ASP A 72 1.80 6.10 13.75
CA ASP A 72 1.10 4.96 13.14
C ASP A 72 2.07 3.82 12.79
N GLY A 73 1.70 2.58 13.12
CA GLY A 73 2.21 1.42 12.38
C GLY A 73 1.67 1.44 10.95
N VAL A 74 2.53 1.22 9.95
CA VAL A 74 2.17 1.31 8.53
C VAL A 74 2.24 -0.06 7.85
N VAL A 75 1.22 -0.38 7.06
CA VAL A 75 1.17 -1.52 6.13
C VAL A 75 1.02 -0.95 4.72
N ILE A 76 1.82 -1.41 3.77
CA ILE A 76 1.72 -1.00 2.37
C ILE A 76 1.32 -2.20 1.53
N THR A 77 0.22 -2.10 0.75
CA THR A 77 -0.13 -3.13 -0.23
C THR A 77 0.38 -2.71 -1.61
N THR A 78 1.25 -3.53 -2.20
CA THR A 78 1.88 -3.25 -3.50
C THR A 78 1.98 -4.52 -4.33
N GLY A 79 2.40 -4.39 -5.59
CA GLY A 79 2.70 -5.53 -6.46
C GLY A 79 4.05 -6.15 -6.12
N THR A 80 4.18 -7.45 -6.34
CA THR A 80 5.37 -8.21 -5.99
C THR A 80 6.57 -7.92 -6.88
N ASP A 81 6.35 -7.44 -8.11
CA ASP A 81 7.41 -7.21 -9.10
C ASP A 81 8.47 -6.21 -8.65
N THR A 82 8.09 -5.24 -7.81
CA THR A 82 8.96 -4.16 -7.32
C THR A 82 8.86 -3.96 -5.80
N LEU A 83 8.38 -4.99 -5.09
CA LEU A 83 8.13 -4.91 -3.64
C LEU A 83 9.43 -4.72 -2.87
N GLU A 84 10.50 -5.40 -3.28
CA GLU A 84 11.79 -5.36 -2.60
C GLU A 84 12.47 -3.99 -2.73
N GLU A 85 12.37 -3.34 -3.89
CA GLU A 85 12.89 -2.00 -4.11
C GLU A 85 12.13 -0.96 -3.29
N LEU A 86 10.79 -1.03 -3.27
CA LEU A 86 9.98 -0.15 -2.43
C LEU A 86 10.30 -0.35 -0.95
N ALA A 87 10.49 -1.60 -0.50
CA ALA A 87 10.85 -1.91 0.87
C ALA A 87 12.23 -1.34 1.26
N VAL A 88 13.23 -1.50 0.39
CA VAL A 88 14.57 -0.90 0.60
C VAL A 88 14.47 0.62 0.64
N LEU A 89 13.70 1.22 -0.26
CA LEU A 89 13.51 2.68 -0.28
C LEU A 89 12.88 3.19 1.02
N CYS A 90 11.83 2.52 1.50
CA CYS A 90 11.22 2.83 2.79
C CYS A 90 12.23 2.68 3.93
N ALA A 91 13.04 1.62 3.94
CA ALA A 91 14.05 1.41 4.98
C ALA A 91 15.17 2.47 4.98
N LEU A 92 15.50 3.04 3.83
CA LEU A 92 16.49 4.12 3.71
C LEU A 92 15.93 5.50 4.09
N LEU A 93 14.62 5.70 3.95
CA LEU A 93 13.97 6.99 4.19
C LEU A 93 13.26 7.10 5.54
N ALA A 94 12.78 5.99 6.11
CA ALA A 94 12.22 5.93 7.45
C ALA A 94 13.31 6.30 8.47
N ARG A 95 13.09 7.40 9.19
CA ARG A 95 13.99 7.91 10.25
C ARG A 95 13.37 7.71 11.61
#